data_AF-A0A3P0XAL1-F1
#
_entry.id   AF-A0A3P0XAL1-F1
#
_cell.length_a   1.000
_cell.length_b   1.000
_cell.length_c   1.000
_cell.angle_alpha   90.00
_cell.angle_beta   90.00
_cell.angle_gamma   90.00
#
_symmetry.space_group_name_H-M   'P 1'
#
loop_
_entity.id
_entity.type
_entity.pdbx_description
1 polymer ?
#
loop_
_entity_poly.entity_id
_entity_poly.type
_entity_poly.pdbx_seq_one_letter_code
_entity_poly.pdbx_strand_id
1 'polypeptide(L)'
;MRKCLPVVLLLPLTSAAVALAANEPRVDSSTLRALAEKAEHASLRDQCFLYAQLVRNGTELADSELAEGDSEASALALRSVEAYTGMLDTALAGDAKKLKDAEILLRESAFRLKAAMLASSLEDRPALASALVKINASEAKVLGAVFAH
;
A
#
# COMPACT_ATOMS: atom_id res chain seq x y z
N MET A 1 -64.93 -24.67 37.05
CA MET A 1 -63.57 -24.91 37.59
C MET A 1 -62.61 -25.05 36.42
N ARG A 2 -61.55 -24.22 36.36
CA ARG A 2 -60.15 -24.54 35.98
C ARG A 2 -59.96 -25.17 34.57
N LYS A 3 -59.17 -24.64 33.61
CA LYS A 3 -57.88 -23.90 33.67
C LYS A 3 -57.62 -23.21 32.30
N CYS A 4 -57.19 -21.95 32.28
CA CYS A 4 -56.51 -21.34 31.13
C CYS A 4 -55.00 -21.60 31.27
N LEU A 5 -54.37 -22.13 30.24
CA LEU A 5 -52.93 -22.35 30.15
C LEU A 5 -52.34 -21.30 29.20
N PRO A 6 -51.41 -20.43 29.61
CA PRO A 6 -50.74 -19.55 28.67
C PRO A 6 -49.52 -20.27 28.09
N VAL A 7 -49.51 -20.41 26.76
CA VAL A 7 -48.34 -20.84 25.99
C VAL A 7 -47.34 -19.69 25.99
N VAL A 8 -46.23 -19.86 26.70
CA VAL A 8 -45.08 -18.95 26.68
C VAL A 8 -44.27 -19.25 25.42
N LEU A 9 -44.32 -18.32 24.46
CA LEU A 9 -43.53 -18.36 23.23
C LEU A 9 -42.11 -17.84 23.54
N LEU A 10 -41.15 -18.76 23.68
CA LEU A 10 -39.72 -18.45 23.82
C LEU A 10 -39.14 -18.13 22.43
N LEU A 11 -38.87 -16.85 22.16
CA LEU A 11 -38.05 -16.41 21.03
C LEU A 11 -36.57 -16.55 21.38
N PRO A 12 -35.75 -17.28 20.59
CA PRO A 12 -34.30 -17.24 20.76
C PRO A 12 -33.74 -15.97 20.12
N LEU A 13 -33.22 -15.06 20.95
CA LEU A 13 -32.30 -14.00 20.55
C LEU A 13 -31.01 -14.65 20.03
N THR A 14 -30.93 -14.91 18.72
CA THR A 14 -29.66 -15.25 18.08
C THR A 14 -28.98 -13.95 17.68
N SER A 15 -28.04 -13.52 18.53
CA SER A 15 -27.14 -12.42 18.22
C SER A 15 -26.13 -12.94 17.18
N ALA A 16 -26.44 -12.77 15.90
CA ALA A 16 -25.46 -12.91 14.84
C ALA A 16 -24.52 -11.70 14.94
N ALA A 17 -23.38 -11.90 15.61
CA ALA A 17 -22.25 -10.99 15.49
C ALA A 17 -21.80 -10.99 14.03
N VAL A 18 -22.27 -10.02 13.26
CA VAL A 18 -21.76 -9.75 11.91
C VAL A 18 -20.33 -9.23 12.10
N ALA A 19 -19.36 -10.11 11.89
CA ALA A 19 -17.99 -9.70 11.64
C ALA A 19 -17.96 -8.98 10.29
N LEU A 20 -18.18 -7.66 10.30
CA LEU A 20 -17.81 -6.79 9.20
C LEU A 20 -16.28 -6.75 9.15
N ALA A 21 -15.67 -7.76 8.53
CA ALA A 21 -14.41 -7.57 7.86
C ALA A 21 -14.69 -6.58 6.73
N ALA A 22 -14.41 -5.30 6.97
CA ALA A 22 -14.48 -4.28 5.95
C ALA A 22 -13.63 -4.76 4.77
N ASN A 23 -14.31 -5.05 3.67
CA ASN A 23 -13.70 -5.37 2.38
C ASN A 23 -13.07 -4.08 1.85
N GLU A 24 -11.92 -3.68 2.43
CA GLU A 24 -11.11 -2.63 1.84
C GLU A 24 -10.77 -3.07 0.41
N PRO A 25 -10.97 -2.21 -0.60
CA PRO A 25 -10.66 -2.56 -1.98
C PRO A 25 -9.20 -2.96 -2.07
N ARG A 26 -8.94 -4.22 -2.47
CA ARG A 26 -7.59 -4.69 -2.76
C ARG A 26 -7.00 -3.77 -3.84
N VAL A 27 -5.78 -3.28 -3.62
CA VAL A 27 -5.06 -2.54 -4.64
C VAL A 27 -4.85 -3.47 -5.83
N ASP A 28 -5.29 -3.03 -7.01
CA ASP A 28 -5.09 -3.74 -8.26
C ASP A 28 -4.32 -2.89 -9.28
N SER A 29 -3.92 -3.51 -10.38
CA SER A 29 -3.19 -2.84 -11.46
C SER A 29 -3.95 -1.67 -12.07
N SER A 30 -5.29 -1.69 -12.07
CA SER A 30 -6.11 -0.63 -12.63
C SER A 30 -6.12 0.62 -11.74
N THR A 31 -6.17 0.43 -10.41
CA THR A 31 -6.08 1.52 -9.43
C THR A 31 -4.71 2.19 -9.46
N LEU A 32 -3.64 1.40 -9.61
CA LEU A 32 -2.29 1.92 -9.78
C LEU A 32 -2.16 2.76 -11.05
N ARG A 33 -2.70 2.28 -12.17
CA ARG A 33 -2.66 3.03 -13.44
C ARG A 33 -3.42 4.36 -13.34
N ALA A 34 -4.62 4.36 -12.77
CA ALA A 34 -5.39 5.59 -12.58
C ALA A 34 -4.66 6.60 -11.68
N LEU A 35 -3.97 6.11 -10.64
CA LEU A 35 -3.14 6.96 -9.79
C LEU A 35 -1.90 7.49 -10.53
N ALA A 36 -1.31 6.70 -11.42
CA ALA A 36 -0.17 7.11 -12.25
C ALA A 36 -0.57 8.19 -13.25
N GLU A 37 -1.68 8.02 -13.96
CA GLU A 37 -2.23 9.05 -14.84
C GLU A 37 -2.50 10.34 -14.06
N LYS A 38 -3.06 10.23 -12.83
CA LYS A 38 -3.26 11.40 -11.97
C LYS A 38 -1.94 12.06 -11.56
N ALA A 39 -0.89 11.29 -11.26
CA ALA A 39 0.42 11.81 -10.91
C ALA A 39 1.05 12.58 -12.08
N GLU A 40 1.00 12.03 -13.29
CA GLU A 40 1.55 12.64 -14.51
C GLU A 40 0.92 14.01 -14.82
N HIS A 41 -0.39 14.16 -14.58
CA HIS A 41 -1.12 15.40 -14.85
C HIS A 41 -1.20 16.34 -13.64
N ALA A 42 -0.65 15.96 -12.50
CA ALA A 42 -0.64 16.80 -11.31
C ALA A 42 0.39 17.93 -11.41
N SER A 43 0.18 18.99 -10.62
CA SER A 43 1.21 20.03 -10.48
C SER A 43 2.49 19.47 -9.88
N LEU A 44 3.66 20.02 -10.23
CA LEU A 44 4.97 19.58 -9.72
C LEU A 44 5.01 19.52 -8.18
N ARG A 45 4.28 20.42 -7.51
CA ARG A 45 4.20 20.45 -6.04
C ARG A 45 3.53 19.21 -5.46
N ASP A 46 2.61 18.60 -6.19
CA ASP A 46 1.78 17.47 -5.76
C ASP A 46 2.37 16.13 -6.19
N GLN A 47 3.18 16.13 -7.26
CA GLN A 47 3.74 14.93 -7.88
C GLN A 47 4.55 14.09 -6.90
N CYS A 48 5.39 14.71 -6.05
CA CYS A 48 6.19 13.98 -5.06
C CYS A 48 5.31 13.09 -4.15
N PHE A 49 4.20 13.64 -3.65
CA PHE A 49 3.26 12.90 -2.79
C PHE A 49 2.46 11.83 -3.55
N LEU A 50 2.12 12.08 -4.81
CA LEU A 50 1.40 11.10 -5.63
C LEU A 50 2.30 9.92 -6.02
N TYR A 51 3.57 10.16 -6.36
CA TYR A 51 4.53 9.08 -6.59
C TYR A 51 4.84 8.29 -5.32
N ALA A 52 4.84 8.92 -4.14
CA ALA A 52 4.97 8.19 -2.87
C ALA A 52 3.78 7.23 -2.63
N GLN A 53 2.56 7.65 -2.98
CA GLN A 53 1.39 6.76 -2.91
C GLN A 53 1.47 5.61 -3.92
N LEU A 54 2.00 5.85 -5.12
CA LEU A 54 2.26 4.79 -6.09
C LEU A 54 3.27 3.76 -5.59
N VAL A 55 4.35 4.21 -4.94
CA VAL A 55 5.33 3.32 -4.30
C VAL A 55 4.67 2.46 -3.23
N ARG A 56 3.84 3.06 -2.36
CA ARG A 56 3.09 2.31 -1.35
C ARG A 56 2.14 1.28 -1.96
N ASN A 57 1.28 1.72 -2.87
CA ASN A 57 0.27 0.86 -3.49
C ASN A 57 0.92 -0.25 -4.34
N GLY A 58 2.03 0.05 -5.03
CA GLY A 58 2.77 -0.95 -5.78
C GLY A 58 3.45 -1.98 -4.87
N THR A 59 3.91 -1.56 -3.69
CA THR A 59 4.44 -2.46 -2.67
C THR A 59 3.34 -3.37 -2.11
N GLU A 60 2.15 -2.82 -1.85
CA GLU A 60 0.98 -3.60 -1.41
C GLU A 60 0.53 -4.61 -2.47
N LEU A 61 0.54 -4.23 -3.75
CA LEU A 61 0.26 -5.14 -4.85
C LEU A 61 1.31 -6.26 -4.90
N ALA A 62 2.60 -5.94 -4.89
CA ALA A 62 3.68 -6.92 -4.94
C ALA A 62 3.63 -7.95 -3.80
N ASP A 63 3.35 -7.50 -2.59
CA ASP A 63 3.15 -8.34 -1.40
C ASP A 63 1.95 -9.27 -1.57
N SER A 64 0.86 -8.74 -2.12
CA SER A 64 -0.35 -9.53 -2.40
C SER A 64 -0.14 -10.58 -3.49
N GLU A 65 0.57 -10.27 -4.57
CA GLU A 65 0.88 -11.25 -5.63
C GLU A 65 1.77 -12.39 -5.09
N LEU A 66 2.75 -12.08 -4.22
CA LEU A 66 3.55 -13.11 -3.55
C LEU A 66 2.71 -14.01 -2.66
N ALA A 67 1.75 -13.44 -1.92
CA ALA A 67 0.84 -14.21 -1.08
C ALA A 67 -0.05 -15.16 -1.89
N GLU A 68 -0.32 -14.82 -3.16
CA GLU A 68 -1.06 -15.67 -4.11
C GLU A 68 -0.16 -16.65 -4.87
N GLY A 69 1.15 -16.57 -4.68
CA GLY A 69 2.15 -17.41 -5.35
C GLY A 69 2.49 -16.97 -6.77
N ASP A 70 2.10 -15.75 -7.17
CA ASP A 70 2.43 -15.16 -8.46
C ASP A 70 3.71 -14.30 -8.36
N SER A 71 4.85 -14.99 -8.34
CA SER A 71 6.17 -14.36 -8.30
C SER A 71 6.44 -13.43 -9.49
N GLU A 72 5.90 -13.75 -10.67
CA GLU A 72 6.10 -12.94 -11.88
C GLU A 72 5.32 -11.62 -11.79
N ALA A 73 4.04 -11.68 -11.40
CA ALA A 73 3.22 -10.50 -11.17
C ALA A 73 3.82 -9.61 -10.07
N SER A 74 4.32 -10.22 -8.98
CA SER A 74 5.03 -9.48 -7.95
C SER A 74 6.27 -8.76 -8.50
N ALA A 75 7.11 -9.45 -9.28
CA ALA A 75 8.30 -8.85 -9.88
C ALA A 75 7.94 -7.70 -10.85
N LEU A 76 6.81 -7.76 -11.55
CA LEU A 76 6.30 -6.66 -12.37
C LEU A 76 5.84 -5.47 -11.52
N ALA A 77 5.13 -5.73 -10.43
CA ALA A 77 4.72 -4.67 -9.48
C ALA A 77 5.95 -3.99 -8.86
N LEU A 78 6.96 -4.75 -8.45
CA LEU A 78 8.22 -4.22 -7.90
C LEU A 78 8.97 -3.36 -8.92
N ARG A 79 9.05 -3.77 -10.19
CA ARG A 79 9.63 -2.93 -11.25
C ARG A 79 8.91 -1.58 -11.39
N SER A 80 7.59 -1.59 -11.24
CA SER A 80 6.79 -0.35 -11.25
C SER A 80 7.10 0.52 -10.03
N VAL A 81 7.21 -0.09 -8.84
CA VAL A 81 7.65 0.61 -7.61
C VAL A 81 9.00 1.30 -7.83
N GLU A 82 9.97 0.60 -8.40
CA GLU A 82 11.28 1.18 -8.70
C GLU A 82 11.18 2.35 -9.70
N ALA A 83 10.34 2.24 -10.72
CA ALA A 83 10.10 3.35 -11.66
C ALA A 83 9.51 4.57 -10.94
N TYR A 84 8.50 4.36 -10.09
CA TYR A 84 7.86 5.43 -9.32
C TYR A 84 8.81 6.08 -8.31
N THR A 85 9.75 5.34 -7.70
CA THR A 85 10.81 5.94 -6.87
C THR A 85 11.70 6.90 -7.67
N GLY A 86 12.03 6.58 -8.91
CA GLY A 86 12.78 7.48 -9.80
C GLY A 86 11.99 8.74 -10.19
N MET A 87 10.68 8.60 -10.42
CA MET A 87 9.80 9.74 -10.72
C MET A 87 9.62 10.64 -9.48
N LEU A 88 9.52 10.04 -8.29
CA LEU A 88 9.49 10.75 -7.02
C LEU A 88 10.75 11.58 -6.81
N ASP A 89 11.93 10.98 -7.01
CA ASP A 89 13.22 11.67 -6.88
C ASP A 89 13.30 12.90 -7.80
N THR A 90 12.74 12.78 -9.01
CA THR A 90 12.67 13.90 -9.97
C THR A 90 11.69 14.98 -9.50
N ALA A 91 10.52 14.59 -8.98
CA ALA A 91 9.50 15.51 -8.48
C ALA A 91 9.94 16.23 -7.18
N LEU A 92 10.83 15.63 -6.40
CA LEU A 92 11.38 16.20 -5.18
C LEU A 92 12.24 17.45 -5.44
N ALA A 93 12.81 17.61 -6.63
CA ALA A 93 13.62 18.78 -6.98
C ALA A 93 12.83 20.09 -7.08
N GLY A 94 11.49 20.06 -7.02
CA GLY A 94 10.63 21.23 -6.98
C GLY A 94 10.22 21.67 -5.57
N ASP A 95 9.39 22.71 -5.46
CA ASP A 95 8.73 23.16 -4.22
C ASP A 95 7.59 22.19 -3.83
N ALA A 96 7.96 20.96 -3.53
CA ALA A 96 7.06 19.85 -3.25
C ALA A 96 6.32 20.04 -1.92
N LYS A 97 5.00 19.78 -1.92
CA LYS A 97 4.17 19.81 -0.72
C LYS A 97 4.01 18.41 -0.14
N LYS A 98 3.58 18.33 1.12
CA LYS A 98 3.31 17.08 1.84
C LYS A 98 4.53 16.15 1.92
N LEU A 99 5.73 16.72 2.03
CA LEU A 99 6.98 15.96 2.13
C LEU A 99 6.99 14.99 3.31
N LYS A 100 6.46 15.40 4.46
CA LYS A 100 6.32 14.53 5.63
C LYS A 100 5.41 13.33 5.36
N ASP A 101 4.27 13.55 4.70
CA ASP A 101 3.36 12.46 4.36
C ASP A 101 4.02 11.52 3.35
N ALA A 102 4.76 12.06 2.37
CA ALA A 102 5.53 11.28 1.41
C ALA A 102 6.61 10.42 2.10
N GLU A 103 7.37 10.97 3.06
CA GLU A 103 8.36 10.22 3.85
C GLU A 103 7.70 9.06 4.60
N ILE A 104 6.58 9.31 5.30
CA ILE A 104 5.85 8.28 6.04
C ILE A 104 5.46 7.12 5.11
N LEU A 105 4.91 7.43 3.93
CA LEU A 105 4.52 6.42 2.94
C LEU A 105 5.73 5.58 2.49
N LEU A 106 6.88 6.21 2.24
CA LEU A 106 8.09 5.50 1.81
C LEU A 106 8.66 4.62 2.93
N ARG A 107 8.71 5.11 4.16
CA ARG A 107 9.17 4.35 5.33
C ARG A 107 8.29 3.13 5.61
N GLU A 108 6.97 3.30 5.53
CA GLU A 108 6.01 2.19 5.66
C GLU A 108 6.18 1.17 4.54
N SER A 109 6.39 1.63 3.31
CA SER A 109 6.65 0.76 2.15
C SER A 109 7.93 -0.04 2.33
N ALA A 110 9.02 0.60 2.76
CA ALA A 110 10.30 -0.07 3.05
C ALA A 110 10.15 -1.12 4.16
N PHE A 111 9.40 -0.80 5.22
CA PHE A 111 9.12 -1.73 6.30
C PHE A 111 8.35 -2.97 5.80
N ARG A 112 7.27 -2.76 5.03
CA ARG A 112 6.46 -3.84 4.44
C ARG A 112 7.31 -4.72 3.53
N LEU A 113 8.10 -4.12 2.66
CA LEU A 113 8.92 -4.86 1.70
C LEU A 113 10.01 -5.70 2.39
N LYS A 114 10.58 -5.18 3.49
CA LYS A 114 11.49 -5.95 4.34
C LYS A 114 10.79 -7.14 5.01
N ALA A 115 9.55 -6.96 5.46
CA ALA A 115 8.75 -8.05 6.02
C ALA A 115 8.42 -9.11 4.95
N ALA A 116 8.01 -8.69 3.76
CA ALA A 116 7.78 -9.58 2.61
C ALA A 116 9.04 -10.39 2.29
N MET A 117 10.20 -9.74 2.19
CA MET A 117 11.49 -10.42 1.91
C MET A 117 11.85 -11.52 2.93
N LEU A 118 11.47 -11.35 4.20
CA LEU A 118 11.68 -12.37 5.23
C LEU A 118 10.73 -13.58 5.05
N ALA A 119 9.53 -13.34 4.53
CA ALA A 119 8.52 -14.36 4.27
C ALA A 119 8.67 -15.05 2.90
N SER A 120 9.33 -14.41 1.94
CA SER A 120 9.45 -14.90 0.56
C SER A 120 10.54 -15.97 0.37
N SER A 121 10.39 -16.69 -0.74
CA SER A 121 11.35 -17.68 -1.22
C SER A 121 12.72 -17.04 -1.53
N LEU A 122 13.77 -17.85 -1.66
CA LEU A 122 15.09 -17.33 -2.05
C LEU A 122 15.09 -16.72 -3.47
N GLU A 123 14.17 -17.15 -4.33
CA GLU A 123 14.06 -16.69 -5.71
C GLU A 123 13.47 -15.28 -5.81
N ASP A 124 12.52 -14.93 -4.93
CA ASP A 124 11.84 -13.62 -4.96
C ASP A 124 12.65 -12.51 -4.25
N ARG A 125 13.53 -12.89 -3.32
CA ARG A 125 14.30 -11.95 -2.48
C ARG A 125 15.12 -10.93 -3.27
N PRO A 126 15.78 -11.24 -4.40
CA PRO A 126 16.56 -10.26 -5.15
C PRO A 126 15.72 -9.07 -5.64
N ALA A 127 14.51 -9.32 -6.14
CA ALA A 127 13.62 -8.25 -6.61
C ALA A 127 13.15 -7.38 -5.44
N LEU A 128 12.78 -8.00 -4.32
CA LEU A 128 12.39 -7.30 -3.09
C LEU A 128 13.55 -6.45 -2.53
N ALA A 129 14.76 -7.00 -2.50
CA ALA A 129 15.96 -6.30 -2.02
C ALA A 129 16.32 -5.09 -2.89
N SER A 130 16.22 -5.23 -4.22
CA SER A 130 16.47 -4.14 -5.16
C SER A 130 15.49 -2.97 -4.94
N ALA A 131 14.20 -3.27 -4.87
CA ALA A 131 13.18 -2.26 -4.61
C ALA A 131 13.37 -1.61 -3.22
N LEU A 132 13.71 -2.39 -2.19
CA LEU A 132 13.97 -1.88 -0.83
C LEU A 132 15.12 -0.86 -0.79
N VAL A 133 16.20 -1.13 -1.52
CA VAL A 133 17.35 -0.21 -1.61
C VAL A 133 16.91 1.11 -2.24
N LYS A 134 16.14 1.07 -3.33
CA LYS A 134 15.65 2.28 -4.00
C LYS A 134 14.69 3.09 -3.14
N ILE A 135 13.74 2.43 -2.48
CA ILE A 135 12.80 3.10 -1.57
C ILE A 135 13.55 3.78 -0.41
N ASN A 136 14.50 3.10 0.23
CA ASN A 136 15.28 3.70 1.33
C ASN A 136 16.12 4.90 0.85
N ALA A 137 16.68 4.84 -0.36
CA ALA A 137 17.44 5.96 -0.91
C ALA A 137 16.54 7.18 -1.17
N SER A 138 15.34 6.97 -1.72
CA SER A 138 14.34 8.04 -1.91
C SER A 138 13.80 8.57 -0.58
N GLU A 139 13.51 7.70 0.39
CA GLU A 139 13.06 8.08 1.73
C GLU A 139 14.05 9.03 2.41
N ALA A 140 15.34 8.68 2.40
CA ALA A 140 16.39 9.53 2.96
C ALA A 140 16.46 10.92 2.29
N LYS A 141 16.25 11.00 0.97
CA LYS A 141 16.20 12.27 0.23
C LYS A 141 14.99 13.10 0.65
N VAL A 142 13.80 12.48 0.70
CA VAL A 142 12.57 13.16 1.11
C VAL A 142 12.68 13.65 2.55
N LEU A 143 13.19 12.82 3.46
CA LEU A 143 13.43 13.20 4.85
C LEU A 143 14.38 14.40 4.95
N GLY A 144 15.46 14.42 4.16
CA GLY A 144 16.35 15.58 4.06
C GLY A 144 15.62 16.85 3.62
N ALA A 145 14.73 16.73 2.62
CA ALA A 145 13.94 17.85 2.13
C ALA A 145 12.89 18.34 3.16
N VAL A 146 12.31 17.45 3.98
CA VAL A 146 11.39 17.82 5.07
C VAL A 146 12.04 18.83 6.03
N PHE A 147 13.33 18.67 6.32
CA PHE A 147 14.06 19.57 7.23
C PHE A 147 14.67 20.80 6.54
N ALA A 148 14.71 20.82 5.21
CA ALA A 148 15.20 21.96 4.43
C ALA A 148 14.12 23.03 4.16
N HIS A 149 12.84 22.68 4.39
CA HIS A 149 11.68 23.56 4.24
C HIS A 149 11.28 24.28 5.53
#